data_AF-A0A8J4AVC3-F1
#
_entry.id   AF-A0A8J4AVC3-F1
#
_cell.length_a   1.000
_cell.length_b   1.000
_cell.length_c   1.000
_cell.angle_alpha   90.00
_cell.angle_beta   90.00
_cell.angle_gamma   90.00
#
_symmetry.space_group_name_H-M   'P 1'
#
loop_
_entity.id
_entity.type
_entity.pdbx_description
1 polymer ?
#
loop_
_entity_poly.entity_id
_entity_poly.type
_entity_poly.pdbx_seq_one_letter_code
_entity_poly.pdbx_strand_id
1 'polypeptide(L)'
;HIRRALIHVHVMQICEELMTRGSATLLATHFPQLGELAVLYPQARLWKLQVDTTAGALDFRWLLQPAAALDYCHYGLMLAEAAGMPASVVAEARRIAEMLEETERRRLEVSASVSGLWAAAASVCSRLAVLAQQWRSGGATAEGAERAVQLLRGLQQEALAVPLGELQRELMWEMPQVSEE
;
A
#
# COMPACT_ATOMS: atom_id res chain seq x y z
N HIS A 1 -4.23 10.68 -18.34
CA HIS A 1 -3.29 9.75 -17.69
C HIS A 1 -2.02 10.45 -17.20
N ILE A 2 -1.28 11.16 -18.04
CA ILE A 2 -0.01 11.85 -17.67
C ILE A 2 -0.19 12.82 -16.48
N ARG A 3 -1.21 13.68 -16.45
CA ARG A 3 -1.42 14.64 -15.34
C ARG A 3 -1.72 13.99 -13.99
N ARG A 4 -2.37 12.81 -13.99
CA ARG A 4 -2.73 12.09 -12.76
C ARG A 4 -1.50 11.38 -12.17
N ALA A 5 -0.68 10.79 -13.03
CA ALA A 5 0.62 10.25 -12.66
C ALA A 5 1.56 11.34 -12.12
N LEU A 6 1.54 12.53 -12.73
CA LEU A 6 2.35 13.66 -12.30
C LEU A 6 2.00 14.09 -10.86
N ILE A 7 0.72 14.27 -10.55
CA ILE A 7 0.28 14.65 -9.19
C ILE A 7 0.70 13.59 -8.17
N HIS A 8 0.55 12.31 -8.51
CA HIS A 8 0.92 11.22 -7.61
C HIS A 8 2.40 11.24 -7.23
N VAL A 9 3.29 11.40 -8.22
CA VAL A 9 4.73 11.47 -7.99
C VAL A 9 5.10 12.69 -7.14
N HIS A 10 4.49 13.85 -7.38
CA HIS A 10 4.81 15.06 -6.61
C HIS A 10 4.42 14.93 -5.13
N VAL A 11 3.22 14.40 -4.84
CA VAL A 11 2.79 14.21 -3.44
C VAL A 11 3.71 13.21 -2.74
N MET A 12 4.11 12.14 -3.43
CA MET A 12 5.06 11.15 -2.89
C MET A 12 6.40 11.79 -2.50
N GLN A 13 6.99 12.59 -3.40
CA GLN A 13 8.26 13.28 -3.16
C GLN A 13 8.19 14.26 -1.99
N ILE A 14 7.08 14.98 -1.85
CA ILE A 14 6.88 15.88 -0.70
C ILE A 14 6.82 15.08 0.61
N CYS A 15 6.15 13.93 0.61
CA CYS A 15 6.07 13.08 1.80
C CYS A 15 7.45 12.53 2.18
N GLU A 16 8.23 12.07 1.21
CA GLU A 16 9.61 11.64 1.40
C GLU A 16 10.49 12.72 2.02
N GLU A 17 10.42 13.94 1.49
CA GLU A 17 11.19 15.07 2.01
C GLU A 17 10.81 15.41 3.46
N LEU A 18 9.50 15.44 3.75
CA LEU A 18 9.00 15.72 5.10
C LEU A 18 9.44 14.64 6.11
N MET A 19 9.43 13.38 5.70
CA MET A 19 9.91 12.27 6.52
C MET A 19 11.42 12.31 6.73
N THR A 20 12.19 12.64 5.70
CA THR A 20 13.66 12.76 5.76
C THR A 20 14.09 13.85 6.74
N ARG A 21 13.32 14.95 6.82
CA ARG A 21 13.55 16.04 7.79
C ARG A 21 13.07 15.73 9.20
N GLY A 22 12.40 14.59 9.44
CA GLY A 22 11.90 14.20 10.77
C GLY A 22 10.71 15.02 11.26
N SER A 23 9.99 15.70 10.36
CA SER A 23 8.84 16.54 10.73
C SER A 23 7.60 15.70 11.02
N ALA A 24 6.99 15.91 12.19
CA ALA A 24 5.70 15.29 12.52
C ALA A 24 4.61 15.79 11.55
N THR A 25 4.15 14.90 10.67
CA THR A 25 3.22 15.24 9.58
C THR A 25 2.00 14.32 9.63
N LEU A 26 0.80 14.91 9.54
CA LEU A 26 -0.44 14.20 9.30
C LEU A 26 -0.91 14.52 7.89
N LEU A 27 -1.11 13.49 7.07
CA LEU A 27 -1.58 13.65 5.69
C LEU A 27 -2.93 12.95 5.52
N ALA A 28 -3.96 13.74 5.23
CA ALA A 28 -5.25 13.22 4.79
C ALA A 28 -5.26 13.14 3.26
N THR A 29 -5.47 11.94 2.72
CA THR A 29 -5.42 11.70 1.26
C THR A 29 -6.54 10.76 0.82
N HIS A 30 -6.99 10.95 -0.42
CA HIS A 30 -7.89 10.03 -1.12
C HIS A 30 -7.13 9.12 -2.10
N PHE A 31 -5.79 9.18 -2.11
CA PHE A 31 -4.93 8.36 -2.94
C PHE A 31 -4.46 7.12 -2.16
N PRO A 32 -5.04 5.93 -2.41
CA PRO A 32 -4.65 4.70 -1.70
C PRO A 32 -3.20 4.29 -1.96
N GLN A 33 -2.64 4.70 -3.10
CA GLN A 33 -1.26 4.42 -3.50
C GLN A 33 -0.24 5.04 -2.54
N LEU A 34 -0.58 6.12 -1.84
CA LEU A 34 0.30 6.66 -0.78
C LEU A 34 0.48 5.69 0.38
N GLY A 35 -0.38 4.68 0.52
CA GLY A 35 -0.18 3.58 1.46
C GLY A 35 1.12 2.81 1.23
N GLU A 36 1.65 2.80 0.00
CA GLU A 36 2.95 2.22 -0.33
C GLU A 36 4.12 2.91 0.41
N LEU A 37 3.97 4.18 0.80
CA LEU A 37 4.98 4.86 1.62
C LEU A 37 5.07 4.26 3.02
N ALA A 38 3.96 3.82 3.61
CA ALA A 38 3.96 3.14 4.91
C ALA A 38 4.66 1.77 4.88
N VAL A 39 4.91 1.28 3.67
CA VAL A 39 5.57 0.02 3.39
C VAL A 39 7.08 0.25 3.21
N LEU A 40 7.47 1.30 2.48
CA LEU A 40 8.87 1.68 2.25
C LEU A 40 9.52 2.33 3.48
N TYR A 41 8.76 3.11 4.25
CA TYR A 41 9.25 3.89 5.39
C TYR A 41 8.68 3.37 6.71
N PRO A 42 9.48 2.71 7.58
CA PRO A 42 9.00 2.13 8.84
C PRO A 42 8.40 3.15 9.83
N GLN A 43 8.82 4.42 9.73
CA GLN A 43 8.25 5.51 10.54
C GLN A 43 6.87 5.98 10.07
N ALA A 44 6.47 5.69 8.83
CA ALA A 44 5.17 6.05 8.31
C ALA A 44 4.10 5.08 8.81
N ARG A 45 2.99 5.64 9.32
CA ARG A 45 1.85 4.86 9.82
C ARG A 45 0.62 5.21 9.01
N LEU A 46 -0.02 4.19 8.46
CA LEU A 46 -1.27 4.35 7.72
C LEU A 46 -2.47 4.14 8.65
N TRP A 47 -3.40 5.09 8.60
CA TRP A 47 -4.65 5.05 9.34
C TRP A 47 -5.80 5.31 8.39
N LYS A 48 -6.94 4.65 8.64
CA LYS A 48 -8.21 4.89 7.94
C LYS A 48 -9.31 5.22 8.95
N LEU A 49 -10.29 5.98 8.50
CA LEU A 49 -11.53 6.15 9.26
C LEU A 49 -12.39 4.89 9.12
N GLN A 50 -12.95 4.43 10.22
CA GLN A 50 -13.78 3.24 10.24
C GLN A 50 -15.12 3.53 9.56
N VAL A 51 -15.52 2.63 8.66
CA VAL A 51 -16.83 2.67 8.01
C VAL A 51 -17.48 1.30 8.17
N ASP A 52 -18.69 1.27 8.71
CA ASP A 52 -19.49 0.05 8.80
C ASP A 52 -20.44 -0.01 7.60
N THR A 53 -20.44 -1.15 6.92
CA THR A 53 -21.20 -1.40 5.70
C THR A 53 -22.21 -2.55 5.86
N THR A 54 -22.34 -3.13 7.06
CA THR A 54 -23.07 -4.38 7.30
C THR A 54 -24.58 -4.29 7.05
N ALA A 55 -25.17 -3.10 7.15
CA ALA A 55 -26.61 -2.88 6.99
C ALA A 55 -27.02 -2.39 5.59
N GLY A 56 -26.13 -2.42 4.60
CA GLY A 56 -26.38 -1.78 3.30
C GLY A 56 -26.41 -0.25 3.36
N ALA A 57 -26.07 0.32 4.52
CA ALA A 57 -25.87 1.74 4.76
C ALA A 57 -24.39 1.98 5.09
N LEU A 58 -23.87 3.15 4.68
CA LEU A 58 -22.55 3.62 5.06
C LEU A 58 -22.65 4.34 6.40
N ASP A 59 -22.22 3.69 7.48
CA ASP A 59 -22.11 4.33 8.79
C ASP A 59 -20.65 4.72 9.06
N PHE A 60 -20.38 6.02 8.93
CA PHE A 60 -19.05 6.59 9.17
C PHE A 60 -18.82 6.72 10.67
N ARG A 61 -18.10 5.75 11.23
CA ARG A 61 -17.64 5.82 12.61
C ARG A 61 -16.42 6.73 12.61
N TRP A 62 -16.49 7.85 13.33
CA TRP A 62 -15.42 8.86 13.47
C TRP A 62 -14.19 8.34 14.26
N LEU A 63 -13.85 7.08 14.09
CA LEU A 63 -12.82 6.32 14.77
C LEU A 63 -11.71 6.02 13.77
N LEU A 64 -10.47 6.34 14.14
CA LEU A 64 -9.29 5.98 13.37
C LEU A 64 -8.89 4.55 13.68
N GLN A 65 -8.62 3.77 12.64
CA GLN A 65 -8.12 2.41 12.73
C GLN A 65 -6.84 2.27 11.90
N PRO A 66 -5.86 1.49 12.38
CA PRO A 66 -4.69 1.15 11.57
C PRO A 66 -5.16 0.47 10.27
N ALA A 67 -4.58 0.89 9.15
CA ALA A 67 -4.90 0.34 7.84
C ALA A 67 -3.69 -0.38 7.24
N ALA A 68 -3.94 -1.47 6.52
CA ALA A 68 -2.93 -2.06 5.66
C ALA A 68 -2.83 -1.27 4.35
N ALA A 69 -1.63 -1.27 3.75
CA ALA A 69 -1.49 -0.78 2.38
C ALA A 69 -2.39 -1.60 1.43
N LEU A 70 -2.95 -0.94 0.42
CA LEU A 70 -3.76 -1.55 -0.66
C LEU A 70 -5.18 -2.03 -0.25
N ASP A 71 -5.75 -1.52 0.83
CA ASP A 71 -7.18 -1.74 1.13
C ASP A 71 -8.05 -0.81 0.25
N TYR A 72 -8.48 -1.31 -0.90
CA TYR A 72 -9.34 -0.57 -1.82
C TYR A 72 -10.80 -0.72 -1.41
N CYS A 73 -11.34 0.32 -0.79
CA CYS A 73 -12.76 0.40 -0.46
C CYS A 73 -13.48 1.38 -1.40
N HIS A 74 -14.46 0.88 -2.17
CA HIS A 74 -15.27 1.67 -3.11
C HIS A 74 -16.39 2.47 -2.44
N TYR A 75 -16.09 3.22 -1.37
CA TYR A 75 -17.09 3.99 -0.64
C TYR A 75 -17.85 4.97 -1.54
N GLY A 76 -17.19 5.53 -2.56
CA GLY A 76 -17.83 6.42 -3.52
C GLY A 76 -18.94 5.74 -4.33
N LEU A 77 -18.75 4.47 -4.74
CA LEU A 77 -19.79 3.72 -5.45
C LEU A 77 -20.96 3.36 -4.53
N MET A 78 -20.65 2.97 -3.28
CA MET A 78 -21.67 2.67 -2.27
C MET A 78 -22.50 3.91 -1.93
N LEU A 79 -21.85 5.08 -1.84
CA LEU A 79 -22.53 6.35 -1.60
C LEU A 79 -23.40 6.76 -2.80
N ALA A 80 -22.92 6.57 -4.02
CA ALA A 80 -23.67 6.84 -5.24
C ALA A 80 -24.95 5.98 -5.33
N GLU A 81 -24.85 4.70 -4.97
CA GLU A 81 -25.98 3.78 -4.89
C GLU A 81 -26.99 4.24 -3.83
N ALA A 82 -26.52 4.56 -2.61
CA ALA A 82 -27.38 5.09 -1.54
C ALA A 82 -28.03 6.45 -1.88
N ALA A 83 -27.37 7.27 -2.70
CA ALA A 83 -27.88 8.55 -3.18
C ALA A 83 -28.93 8.42 -4.30
N GLY A 84 -29.26 7.20 -4.74
CA GLY A 84 -30.28 6.94 -5.75
C GLY A 84 -29.78 7.10 -7.20
N MET A 85 -28.48 6.95 -7.44
CA MET A 85 -27.96 6.90 -8.82
C MET A 85 -28.55 5.70 -9.58
N PRO A 86 -28.79 5.82 -10.89
CA PRO A 86 -29.36 4.72 -11.67
C PRO A 86 -28.50 3.46 -11.58
N ALA A 87 -29.14 2.30 -11.35
CA ALA A 87 -28.45 1.02 -11.18
C ALA A 87 -27.54 0.67 -12.38
N SER A 88 -27.94 1.04 -13.60
CA SER A 88 -27.12 0.85 -14.81
C SER A 88 -25.82 1.64 -14.77
N VAL A 89 -25.83 2.85 -14.20
CA VAL A 89 -24.64 3.71 -14.06
C VAL A 89 -23.73 3.17 -12.96
N VAL A 90 -24.29 2.78 -11.82
CA VAL A 90 -23.52 2.20 -10.71
C VAL A 90 -22.86 0.88 -11.13
N ALA A 91 -23.58 0.03 -11.86
CA ALA A 91 -23.06 -1.24 -12.36
C ALA A 91 -21.88 -1.03 -13.33
N GLU A 92 -22.01 -0.09 -14.27
CA GLU A 92 -20.91 0.20 -15.21
C GLU A 92 -19.71 0.85 -14.51
N ALA A 93 -19.95 1.76 -13.57
CA ALA A 93 -18.89 2.37 -12.79
C ALA A 93 -18.14 1.33 -11.93
N ARG A 94 -18.86 0.34 -11.37
CA ARG A 94 -18.28 -0.79 -10.64
C ARG A 94 -17.40 -1.65 -11.54
N ARG A 95 -17.90 -2.01 -12.74
CA ARG A 95 -17.14 -2.76 -13.74
C ARG A 95 -15.84 -2.06 -14.13
N ILE A 96 -15.90 -0.73 -14.34
CA ILE A 96 -14.73 0.08 -14.66
C ILE A 96 -13.75 0.12 -13.48
N ALA A 97 -14.25 0.27 -12.25
CA ALA A 97 -13.42 0.31 -11.05
C ALA A 97 -12.66 -1.01 -10.84
N GLU A 98 -13.34 -2.15 -10.94
CA GLU A 98 -12.73 -3.48 -10.83
C GLU A 98 -11.66 -3.70 -11.91
N MET A 99 -11.92 -3.29 -13.15
CA MET A 99 -10.93 -3.34 -14.23
C MET A 99 -9.69 -2.49 -13.93
N LEU A 100 -9.87 -1.31 -13.33
CA LEU A 100 -8.78 -0.40 -13.00
C LEU A 100 -7.93 -0.95 -11.84
N GLU A 101 -8.58 -1.51 -10.82
CA GLU A 101 -7.91 -2.17 -9.70
C GLU A 101 -7.08 -3.36 -10.14
N GLU A 102 -7.64 -4.21 -10.99
CA GLU A 102 -6.93 -5.35 -11.55
C GLU A 102 -5.74 -4.91 -12.42
N THR A 103 -5.88 -3.81 -13.16
CA THR A 103 -4.79 -3.23 -13.94
C THR A 103 -3.66 -2.69 -13.04
N GLU A 104 -4.01 -1.97 -11.97
CA GLU A 104 -3.02 -1.47 -11.00
C GLU A 104 -2.36 -2.62 -10.23
N ARG A 105 -3.11 -3.66 -9.84
CA ARG A 105 -2.56 -4.86 -9.21
C ARG A 105 -1.53 -5.54 -10.12
N ARG A 106 -1.89 -5.79 -11.38
CA ARG A 106 -0.94 -6.35 -12.36
C ARG A 106 0.25 -5.44 -12.59
N ARG A 107 0.06 -4.12 -12.60
CA ARG A 107 1.18 -3.18 -12.73
C ARG A 107 2.14 -3.29 -11.56
N LEU A 108 1.65 -3.43 -10.33
CA LEU A 108 2.47 -3.66 -9.15
C LEU A 108 3.20 -5.01 -9.21
N GLU A 109 2.52 -6.08 -9.65
CA GLU A 109 3.13 -7.41 -9.85
C GLU A 109 4.19 -7.41 -10.97
N VAL A 110 3.93 -6.71 -12.08
CA VAL A 110 4.88 -6.54 -13.18
C VAL A 110 6.04 -5.66 -12.73
N SER A 111 5.78 -4.57 -12.00
CA SER A 111 6.85 -3.73 -11.43
C SER A 111 7.73 -4.54 -10.46
N ALA A 112 7.13 -5.42 -9.66
CA ALA A 112 7.85 -6.31 -8.76
C ALA A 112 8.65 -7.41 -9.49
N SER A 113 8.23 -7.81 -10.70
CA SER A 113 8.93 -8.83 -11.51
C SER A 113 9.91 -8.26 -12.53
N VAL A 114 9.74 -7.01 -12.97
CA VAL A 114 10.60 -6.29 -13.92
C VAL A 114 11.72 -5.53 -13.21
N SER A 115 11.47 -5.06 -12.00
CA SER A 115 12.51 -4.43 -11.17
C SER A 115 13.27 -5.56 -10.47
N GLY A 116 14.59 -5.62 -10.64
CA GLY A 116 15.42 -6.77 -10.30
C GLY A 116 15.45 -7.17 -8.82
N LEU A 117 16.63 -7.56 -8.33
CA LEU A 117 16.81 -8.08 -6.97
C LEU A 117 16.26 -7.14 -5.89
N TRP A 118 16.33 -5.83 -6.16
CA TRP A 118 15.83 -4.79 -5.27
C TRP A 118 14.32 -4.85 -5.04
N ALA A 119 13.49 -5.10 -6.05
CA ALA A 119 12.04 -5.15 -5.84
C ALA A 119 11.57 -6.46 -5.19
N ALA A 120 12.30 -7.56 -5.42
CA ALA A 120 12.10 -8.79 -4.65
C ALA A 120 12.38 -8.55 -3.16
N ALA A 121 13.51 -7.90 -2.84
CA ALA A 121 13.84 -7.51 -1.46
C ALA A 121 12.82 -6.53 -0.87
N ALA A 122 12.43 -5.50 -1.63
CA ALA A 122 11.44 -4.52 -1.21
C ALA A 122 10.08 -5.18 -0.95
N SER A 123 9.62 -6.09 -1.81
CA SER A 123 8.37 -6.85 -1.65
C SER A 123 8.35 -7.72 -0.38
N VAL A 124 9.47 -8.38 -0.08
CA VAL A 124 9.62 -9.15 1.17
C VAL A 124 9.55 -8.23 2.39
N CYS A 125 10.33 -7.15 2.40
CA CYS A 125 10.30 -6.14 3.48
C CYS A 125 8.90 -5.54 3.64
N SER A 126 8.24 -5.26 2.53
CA SER A 126 6.91 -4.69 2.45
C SER A 126 5.86 -5.56 3.14
N ARG A 127 5.82 -6.83 2.76
CA ARG A 127 4.88 -7.81 3.31
C ARG A 127 5.17 -8.11 4.78
N LEU A 128 6.45 -8.12 5.19
CA LEU A 128 6.83 -8.21 6.60
C LEU A 128 6.33 -7.01 7.41
N ALA A 129 6.46 -5.79 6.88
CA ALA A 129 5.99 -4.57 7.51
C ALA A 129 4.46 -4.57 7.69
N VAL A 130 3.71 -4.95 6.64
CA VAL A 130 2.25 -5.10 6.69
C VAL A 130 1.84 -6.14 7.73
N LEU A 131 2.49 -7.31 7.76
CA LEU A 131 2.18 -8.38 8.71
C LEU A 131 2.47 -7.95 10.16
N ALA A 132 3.56 -7.22 10.39
CA ALA A 132 3.88 -6.65 11.69
C ALA A 132 2.88 -5.57 12.14
N GLN A 133 2.38 -4.75 11.23
CA GLN A 133 1.36 -3.74 11.51
C GLN A 133 0.01 -4.38 11.83
N GLN A 134 -0.40 -5.39 11.07
CA GLN A 134 -1.64 -6.16 11.32
C GLN A 134 -1.62 -6.83 12.70
N TRP A 135 -0.47 -7.40 13.10
CA TRP A 135 -0.34 -8.03 14.42
C TRP A 135 -0.38 -7.02 15.57
N ARG A 136 0.10 -5.79 15.34
CA ARG A 136 0.05 -4.71 16.32
C ARG A 136 -1.36 -4.13 16.48
N SER A 137 -2.18 -4.16 15.43
CA SER A 137 -3.52 -3.56 15.42
C SER A 137 -4.65 -4.54 15.72
N GLY A 138 -4.49 -5.82 15.39
CA GLY A 138 -5.45 -6.89 15.65
C GLY A 138 -4.89 -7.93 16.62
N GLY A 139 -5.53 -8.08 17.78
CA GLY A 139 -5.21 -9.16 18.72
C GLY A 139 -5.30 -10.52 18.01
N ALA A 140 -4.21 -11.30 18.08
CA ALA A 140 -4.07 -12.55 17.34
C ALA A 140 -5.18 -13.56 17.70
N THR A 141 -6.08 -13.83 16.75
CA THR A 141 -6.93 -15.02 16.80
C THR A 141 -6.05 -16.24 16.50
N ALA A 142 -6.38 -17.41 17.05
CA ALA A 142 -5.58 -18.63 16.84
C ALA A 142 -5.42 -18.97 15.34
N GLU A 143 -6.48 -18.82 14.55
CA GLU A 143 -6.43 -19.00 13.08
C GLU A 143 -5.63 -17.90 12.36
N GLY A 144 -5.68 -16.66 12.86
CA GLY A 144 -4.90 -15.55 12.33
C GLY A 144 -3.40 -15.75 12.55
N ALA A 145 -3.02 -16.25 13.73
CA ALA A 145 -1.64 -16.57 14.08
C ALA A 145 -1.08 -17.69 13.17
N GLU A 146 -1.86 -18.73 12.90
CA GLU A 146 -1.42 -19.85 12.05
C GLU A 146 -1.20 -19.41 10.59
N ARG A 147 -2.13 -18.63 10.03
CA ARG A 147 -1.98 -18.05 8.67
C ARG A 147 -0.78 -17.11 8.59
N ALA A 148 -0.56 -16.29 9.61
CA ALA A 148 0.58 -15.39 9.65
C ALA A 148 1.92 -16.15 9.75
N VAL A 149 2.00 -17.25 10.50
CA VAL A 149 3.18 -18.11 10.55
C VAL A 149 3.44 -18.77 9.19
N GLN A 150 2.40 -19.21 8.48
CA GLN A 150 2.54 -19.74 7.12
C GLN A 150 3.06 -18.67 6.14
N LEU A 151 2.53 -17.45 6.21
CA LEU A 151 3.00 -16.32 5.41
C LEU A 151 4.46 -15.96 5.72
N LEU A 152 4.85 -15.96 7.00
CA LEU A 152 6.23 -15.72 7.43
C LEU A 152 7.20 -16.78 6.89
N ARG A 153 6.79 -18.05 6.84
CA ARG A 153 7.60 -19.12 6.22
C ARG A 153 7.76 -18.92 4.71
N GLY A 154 6.69 -18.51 4.02
CA GLY A 154 6.78 -18.17 2.59
C GLY A 154 7.73 -16.98 2.36
N LEU A 155 7.58 -15.92 3.14
CA LEU A 155 8.46 -14.75 3.10
C LEU A 155 9.93 -15.09 3.40
N GLN A 156 10.19 -16.01 4.34
CA GLN A 156 11.54 -16.47 4.63
C GLN A 156 12.17 -17.18 3.42
N GLN A 157 11.42 -18.03 2.73
CA GLN A 157 11.91 -18.72 1.52
C GLN A 157 12.17 -17.74 0.38
N GLU A 158 11.28 -16.78 0.17
CA GLU A 158 11.46 -15.70 -0.81
C GLU A 158 12.68 -14.83 -0.47
N ALA A 159 12.88 -14.48 0.80
CA ALA A 159 14.05 -13.72 1.26
C ALA A 159 15.37 -14.46 0.99
N LEU A 160 15.38 -15.77 1.24
CA LEU A 160 16.56 -16.63 0.99
C LEU A 160 16.86 -16.79 -0.50
N ALA A 161 15.86 -16.61 -1.37
CA ALA A 161 16.02 -16.65 -2.82
C ALA A 161 16.62 -15.35 -3.39
N VAL A 162 16.76 -14.28 -2.59
CA VAL A 162 17.39 -13.02 -3.02
C VAL A 162 18.92 -13.11 -2.82
N PRO A 163 19.75 -13.19 -3.88
CA PRO A 163 21.20 -13.13 -3.76
C PRO A 163 21.67 -11.75 -3.28
N LEU A 164 21.88 -11.64 -1.96
CA LEU A 164 22.32 -10.42 -1.27
C LEU A 164 23.62 -9.82 -1.84
N GLY A 165 24.52 -10.64 -2.38
CA GLY A 165 25.77 -10.17 -2.98
C GLY A 165 25.63 -9.52 -4.37
N GLU A 166 24.53 -9.79 -5.08
CA GLU A 166 24.17 -9.08 -6.32
C GLU A 166 23.38 -7.81 -5.99
N LEU A 167 22.47 -7.90 -5.02
CA LEU A 167 21.76 -6.75 -4.47
C LEU A 167 22.71 -5.66 -3.94
N GLN A 168 23.76 -6.05 -3.21
CA GLN A 168 24.77 -5.12 -2.70
C GLN A 168 25.51 -4.40 -3.85
N ARG A 169 25.77 -5.09 -4.96
CA ARG A 169 26.43 -4.49 -6.14
C ARG A 169 25.51 -3.52 -6.88
N GLU A 170 24.22 -3.83 -7.01
CA GLU A 170 23.22 -2.89 -7.57
C GLU A 170 23.08 -1.63 -6.69
N LEU A 171 22.97 -1.81 -5.37
CA LEU A 171 22.91 -0.69 -4.41
C LEU A 171 24.16 0.20 -4.43
N MET A 172 25.35 -0.39 -4.60
CA MET A 172 26.60 0.38 -4.68
C MET A 172 26.78 1.10 -6.03
N TRP A 173 26.14 0.63 -7.09
CA TRP A 173 26.21 1.24 -8.43
C TRP A 173 25.29 2.46 -8.56
N GLU A 174 24.14 2.49 -7.87
CA GLU A 174 23.19 3.61 -7.92
C GLU A 174 23.51 4.77 -6.95
N MET A 175 24.46 4.62 -6.03
CA MET A 175 24.89 5.75 -5.20
C MET A 175 25.70 6.75 -6.05
N PRO A 176 25.28 8.03 -6.14
CA PRO A 176 26.13 9.05 -6.73
C PRO A 176 27.43 9.06 -5.93
N GLN A 177 28.57 8.95 -6.63
CA GLN A 177 29.86 9.26 -6.04
C GLN A 177 29.77 10.71 -5.58
N VAL A 178 29.50 10.92 -4.29
CA VAL A 178 29.61 12.25 -3.67
C VAL A 178 31.09 12.58 -3.70
N SER A 179 31.49 13.29 -4.76
CA SER A 179 32.79 13.92 -4.85
C SER A 179 32.82 15.03 -3.80
N GLU A 180 33.54 14.79 -2.70
CA GLU A 180 34.03 15.85 -1.83
C GLU A 180 35.04 16.70 -2.63
N GLU A 181 34.59 17.84 -3.15
CA GLU A 181 35.42 19.03 -3.41
C GLU A 181 34.65 20.30 -3.00
#